data_AF-A0A6N1CK57-F1
#
_entry.id   AF-A0A6N1CK57-F1
#
_cell.length_a   1.000
_cell.length_b   1.000
_cell.length_c   1.000
_cell.angle_alpha   90.00
_cell.angle_beta   90.00
_cell.angle_gamma   90.00
#
_symmetry.space_group_name_H-M   'P 1'
#
loop_
_entity.id
_entity.type
_entity.pdbx_description
1 polymer ?
#
loop_
_entity_poly.entity_id
_entity_poly.type
_entity_poly.pdbx_seq_one_letter_code
_entity_poly.pdbx_strand_id
1 'polypeptide(L)'
;MAKKFSDLIARRSPDSRARAETLYQKLRAEMPLHELRQAQELSQDALAKTLHINQAAVSKMERRTDMYISTLRNYIRAMGGELEIIATFPEGQVRIENFAHQTQ
;
A
#
# COMPACT_ATOMS: atom_id res chain seq x y z
N MET A 1 19.39 7.19 -31.14
CA MET A 1 18.14 7.63 -30.50
C MET A 1 17.73 6.60 -29.46
N ALA A 2 17.31 7.04 -28.26
CA ALA A 2 16.84 6.12 -27.22
C ALA A 2 15.57 5.41 -27.69
N LYS A 3 15.55 4.07 -27.64
CA LYS A 3 14.33 3.29 -27.93
C LYS A 3 13.30 3.58 -26.84
N LYS A 4 12.03 3.81 -27.22
CA LYS A 4 10.95 4.06 -26.25
C LYS A 4 10.76 2.81 -25.37
N PHE A 5 10.56 3.03 -24.08
CA PHE A 5 10.36 1.95 -23.10
C PHE A 5 9.17 1.03 -23.47
N SER A 6 8.12 1.61 -24.09
CA SER A 6 6.98 0.88 -24.65
C SER A 6 7.39 -0.20 -25.67
N ASP A 7 8.36 0.09 -26.53
CA ASP A 7 8.78 -0.81 -27.62
C ASP A 7 9.61 -1.98 -27.09
N LEU A 8 10.26 -1.80 -25.94
CA LEU A 8 10.98 -2.86 -25.23
C LEU A 8 10.04 -3.80 -24.49
N ILE A 9 8.95 -3.27 -23.90
CA ILE A 9 7.91 -4.10 -23.26
C ILE A 9 7.14 -4.91 -24.30
N ALA A 10 6.80 -4.31 -25.44
CA ALA A 10 6.07 -5.01 -26.52
C ALA A 10 6.81 -6.27 -27.01
N ARG A 11 8.15 -6.25 -27.00
CA ARG A 11 9.02 -7.37 -27.42
C ARG A 11 9.24 -8.44 -26.34
N ARG A 12 8.67 -8.30 -25.14
CA ARG A 12 8.78 -9.30 -24.07
C ARG A 12 8.07 -10.60 -24.47
N SER A 13 8.78 -11.72 -24.38
CA SER A 13 8.21 -13.06 -24.56
C SER A 13 7.14 -13.38 -23.50
N PRO A 14 6.20 -14.30 -23.78
CA PRO A 14 5.19 -14.74 -22.82
C PRO A 14 5.79 -15.16 -21.46
N ASP A 15 6.89 -15.92 -21.46
CA ASP A 15 7.59 -16.33 -20.24
C ASP A 15 8.21 -15.16 -19.46
N SER A 16 8.61 -14.10 -20.16
CA SER A 16 9.13 -12.90 -19.51
C SER A 16 8.00 -12.07 -18.89
N ARG A 17 6.82 -12.06 -19.51
CA ARG A 17 5.61 -11.42 -18.96
C ARG A 17 5.10 -12.18 -17.75
N ALA A 18 5.03 -13.52 -17.82
CA ALA A 18 4.61 -14.36 -16.69
C ALA A 18 5.52 -14.19 -15.47
N ARG A 19 6.85 -14.19 -15.66
CA ARG A 19 7.80 -13.91 -14.57
C ARG A 19 7.65 -12.50 -13.99
N ALA A 20 7.39 -11.50 -14.84
CA ALA A 20 7.15 -10.14 -14.38
C ALA A 20 5.85 -10.03 -13.58
N GLU A 21 4.80 -10.72 -14.00
CA GLU A 21 3.52 -10.77 -13.28
C GLU A 21 3.67 -11.48 -11.92
N THR A 22 4.34 -12.64 -11.86
CA THR A 22 4.61 -13.31 -10.58
C THR A 22 5.43 -12.45 -9.64
N LEU A 23 6.45 -11.76 -10.16
CA LEU A 23 7.26 -10.84 -9.37
C LEU A 23 6.43 -9.63 -8.91
N TYR A 24 5.56 -9.11 -9.77
CA TYR A 24 4.62 -8.03 -9.43
C TYR A 24 3.68 -8.44 -8.31
N GLN A 25 3.05 -9.62 -8.40
CA GLN A 25 2.18 -10.12 -7.34
C GLN A 25 2.94 -10.34 -6.03
N LYS A 26 4.18 -10.84 -6.09
CA LYS A 26 5.03 -11.02 -4.91
C LYS A 26 5.42 -9.69 -4.26
N LEU A 27 5.85 -8.71 -5.04
CA LEU A 27 6.23 -7.38 -4.54
C LEU A 27 5.01 -6.58 -4.05
N ARG A 28 3.85 -6.78 -4.67
CA ARG A 28 2.58 -6.18 -4.23
C ARG A 28 2.17 -6.63 -2.82
N ALA A 29 2.61 -7.82 -2.39
CA ALA A 29 2.32 -8.32 -1.05
C ALA A 29 3.01 -7.50 0.06
N GLU A 30 4.08 -6.76 -0.28
CA GLU A 30 4.89 -6.00 0.67
C GLU A 30 5.19 -4.60 0.10
N MET A 31 4.18 -3.71 0.13
CA MET A 31 4.35 -2.32 -0.33
C MET A 31 4.41 -1.33 0.83
N PRO A 32 5.36 -0.37 0.80
CA PRO A 32 5.31 0.83 1.64
C PRO A 32 4.01 1.61 1.43
N LEU A 33 3.57 2.37 2.44
CA LEU A 33 2.31 3.14 2.39
C LEU A 33 2.23 4.13 1.23
N HIS A 34 3.35 4.73 0.84
CA HIS A 34 3.38 5.69 -0.27
C HIS A 34 3.21 5.00 -1.64
N GLU A 35 3.70 3.77 -1.79
CA GLU A 35 3.50 2.97 -3.00
C GLU A 35 2.06 2.44 -3.03
N LEU A 36 1.54 2.01 -1.88
CA LEU A 36 0.15 1.57 -1.76
C LEU A 36 -0.83 2.71 -2.11
N ARG A 37 -0.57 3.94 -1.66
CA ARG A 37 -1.35 5.12 -2.06
C ARG A 37 -1.27 5.38 -3.56
N GLN A 38 -0.08 5.31 -4.16
CA GLN A 38 0.10 5.51 -5.60
C GLN A 38 -0.59 4.44 -6.43
N ALA A 39 -0.60 3.18 -5.96
CA ALA A 39 -1.32 2.08 -6.58
C ALA A 39 -2.84 2.27 -6.58
N GLN A 40 -3.37 3.13 -5.70
CA GLN A 40 -4.77 3.58 -5.69
C GLN A 40 -4.98 4.90 -6.44
N GLU A 41 -3.98 5.39 -7.17
CA GLU A 41 -4.02 6.65 -7.94
C GLU A 41 -4.29 7.91 -7.09
N LEU A 42 -4.01 7.84 -5.79
CA LEU A 42 -4.24 8.95 -4.85
C LEU A 42 -2.99 9.83 -4.71
N SER A 43 -3.14 11.15 -4.79
CA SER A 43 -2.08 12.09 -4.43
C SER A 43 -2.01 12.30 -2.91
N GLN A 44 -0.87 12.78 -2.40
CA GLN A 44 -0.76 13.12 -0.98
C GLN A 44 -1.72 14.26 -0.60
N ASP A 45 -1.96 15.22 -1.51
CA ASP A 45 -2.94 16.30 -1.31
C ASP A 45 -4.38 15.79 -1.24
N ALA A 46 -4.73 14.83 -2.10
CA ALA A 46 -6.06 14.22 -2.10
C ALA A 46 -6.31 13.51 -0.76
N LEU A 47 -5.32 12.72 -0.32
CA LEU A 47 -5.42 11.99 0.95
C LEU A 47 -5.41 12.93 2.16
N ALA A 48 -4.62 14.01 2.12
CA ALA A 48 -4.58 15.03 3.16
C ALA A 48 -5.94 15.70 3.36
N LYS A 49 -6.66 16.00 2.27
CA LYS A 49 -8.02 16.55 2.31
C LYS A 49 -9.00 15.61 3.00
N THR A 50 -8.97 14.32 2.66
CA THR A 50 -9.82 13.29 3.27
C THR A 50 -9.53 13.12 4.77
N LEU A 51 -8.26 13.24 5.16
CA LEU A 51 -7.83 13.12 6.56
C LEU A 51 -7.92 14.43 7.36
N HIS A 52 -8.32 15.53 6.73
CA HIS A 52 -8.34 16.88 7.33
C HIS A 52 -6.99 17.30 7.96
N ILE A 53 -5.90 16.96 7.28
CA ILE A 53 -4.52 17.32 7.66
C ILE A 53 -3.82 18.01 6.49
N ASN A 54 -2.60 18.52 6.71
CA ASN A 54 -1.78 19.04 5.63
C ASN A 54 -1.02 17.93 4.89
N GLN A 55 -0.62 18.20 3.66
CA GLN A 55 0.12 17.25 2.82
C GLN A 55 1.49 16.87 3.43
N ALA A 56 2.16 17.80 4.11
CA ALA A 56 3.42 17.52 4.79
C ALA A 56 3.26 16.46 5.91
N ALA A 57 2.12 16.44 6.59
CA ALA A 57 1.78 15.44 7.60
C ALA A 57 1.59 14.07 6.97
N VAL A 58 0.94 13.97 5.80
CA VAL A 58 0.84 12.72 5.02
C VAL A 58 2.23 12.21 4.65
N SER A 59 3.09 13.07 4.10
CA SER A 59 4.46 12.67 3.74
C SER A 59 5.27 12.20 4.96
N LYS A 60 5.07 12.83 6.12
CA LYS A 60 5.72 12.42 7.38
C LYS A 60 5.19 11.09 7.88
N MET A 61 3.88 10.83 7.78
CA MET A 61 3.27 9.56 8.16
C MET A 61 3.82 8.41 7.33
N GLU A 62 3.91 8.57 6.00
CA GLU A 62 4.41 7.52 5.08
C GLU A 62 5.87 7.11 5.33
N ARG A 63 6.67 7.98 5.96
CA ARG A 63 8.10 7.76 6.24
C ARG A 63 8.39 7.23 7.64
N ARG A 64 7.39 7.23 8.54
CA ARG A 64 7.58 6.78 9.92
C ARG A 64 7.60 5.25 9.97
N THR A 65 8.57 4.71 10.70
CA THR A 65 8.64 3.29 11.06
C THR A 65 7.62 2.93 12.14
N ASP A 66 7.29 3.90 13.00
CA ASP A 66 6.40 3.73 14.14
C ASP A 66 5.20 4.68 14.03
N MET A 67 4.01 4.11 13.90
CA MET A 67 2.75 4.84 13.80
C MET A 67 1.69 4.18 14.68
N TYR A 68 0.87 4.99 15.34
CA TYR A 68 -0.29 4.48 16.06
C TYR A 68 -1.21 3.70 15.11
N ILE A 69 -1.67 2.53 15.53
CA ILE A 69 -2.58 1.68 14.75
C ILE A 69 -3.85 2.43 14.33
N SER A 70 -4.35 3.34 15.19
CA SER A 70 -5.48 4.21 14.87
C SER A 70 -5.19 5.13 13.67
N THR A 71 -3.99 5.74 13.62
CA THR A 71 -3.57 6.57 12.49
C THR A 71 -3.42 5.73 11.22
N LEU A 72 -2.81 4.54 11.32
CA LEU A 72 -2.72 3.63 10.18
C LEU A 72 -4.10 3.26 9.65
N ARG A 73 -5.04 2.92 10.54
CA ARG A 73 -6.42 2.57 10.18
C ARG A 73 -7.11 3.72 9.45
N ASN A 74 -7.02 4.94 9.97
CA ASN A 74 -7.61 6.11 9.33
C ASN A 74 -6.99 6.37 7.95
N TYR A 75 -5.67 6.20 7.83
CA TYR A 75 -4.96 6.32 6.56
C TYR A 75 -5.45 5.29 5.53
N ILE A 76 -5.52 4.01 5.90
CA ILE A 76 -6.03 2.92 5.05
C ILE A 76 -7.50 3.16 4.66
N ARG A 77 -8.35 3.58 5.59
CA ARG A 77 -9.76 3.93 5.34
C ARG A 77 -9.92 5.11 4.41
N ALA A 78 -9.09 6.14 4.55
CA ALA A 78 -9.12 7.30 3.66
C ALA A 78 -8.66 6.97 2.23
N MET A 79 -7.99 5.83 2.03
CA MET A 79 -7.71 5.24 0.72
C MET A 79 -8.79 4.25 0.25
N GLY A 80 -9.87 4.05 1.03
CA GLY A 80 -10.95 3.12 0.71
C GLY A 80 -10.68 1.66 1.10
N GLY A 81 -9.67 1.39 1.92
CA GLY A 81 -9.35 0.05 2.41
C GLY A 81 -9.80 -0.21 3.85
N GLU A 82 -9.66 -1.46 4.28
CA GLU A 82 -9.82 -1.86 5.68
C GLU A 82 -8.50 -2.42 6.22
N LEU A 83 -8.16 -2.04 7.46
CA LEU A 83 -6.96 -2.53 8.12
C LEU A 83 -7.27 -3.74 8.99
N GLU A 84 -6.67 -4.88 8.62
CA GLU A 84 -6.62 -6.09 9.45
C GLU A 84 -5.22 -6.29 10.02
N ILE A 85 -5.14 -6.76 11.27
CA ILE A 85 -3.88 -7.11 11.91
C ILE A 85 -3.89 -8.62 12.12
N ILE A 86 -2.88 -9.29 11.54
CA ILE A 86 -2.77 -10.75 11.55
C ILE A 86 -1.47 -11.12 12.25
N ALA A 87 -1.57 -11.95 13.27
CA ALA A 87 -0.43 -12.64 13.86
C ALA A 87 -0.22 -13.98 13.13
N THR A 88 1.01 -14.25 12.70
CA THR A 88 1.37 -15.50 12.02
C THR A 88 2.18 -16.38 12.96
N PHE A 89 1.73 -17.62 13.15
CA PHE A 89 2.35 -18.67 13.96
C PHE A 89 2.65 -19.90 13.09
N PRO A 90 3.53 -20.83 13.53
CA PRO A 90 3.75 -22.09 12.81
C PRO A 90 2.47 -22.89 12.57
N GLU A 91 1.48 -22.79 13.45
CA GLU A 91 0.21 -23.53 13.41
C GLU A 91 -0.88 -22.84 12.58
N GLY A 92 -0.69 -21.56 12.22
CA GLY A 92 -1.65 -20.80 11.42
C GLY A 92 -1.63 -19.29 11.66
N GLN A 93 -2.61 -18.60 11.08
CA GLN A 93 -2.79 -17.16 11.21
C GLN A 93 -3.98 -16.82 12.10
N VAL A 94 -3.82 -15.83 12.98
CA VAL A 94 -4.87 -15.35 13.88
C VAL A 94 -5.08 -13.86 13.66
N ARG A 95 -6.34 -13.46 13.40
CA ARG A 95 -6.73 -12.06 13.34
C ARG A 95 -6.79 -11.48 14.75
N ILE A 96 -6.16 -10.33 14.97
CA ILE A 96 -6.17 -9.63 16.26
C ILE A 96 -7.39 -8.69 16.31
N GLU A 97 -8.35 -9.01 17.18
CA GLU A 97 -9.60 -8.24 17.33
C GLU A 97 -9.49 -7.04 18.28
N ASN A 98 -8.47 -7.01 19.16
CA ASN A 98 -8.25 -5.91 20.11
C ASN A 98 -8.13 -4.52 19.46
N PHE A 99 -7.85 -4.48 18.15
CA PHE A 99 -7.74 -3.25 17.38
C PHE A 99 -8.85 -3.09 16.32
N ALA A 100 -9.81 -4.02 16.24
CA ALA A 100 -10.83 -4.07 15.20
C ALA A 100 -11.91 -2.98 15.34
N HIS A 101 -12.16 -2.51 16.56
CA HIS A 101 -13.18 -1.51 16.86
C HIS A 101 -12.56 -0.28 17.53
N GLN A 102 -12.79 0.90 16.95
CA GLN A 102 -12.85 2.12 17.75
C GLN A 102 -14.32 2.30 18.11
N THR A 103 -14.68 1.89 19.32
CA THR A 103 -15.87 2.43 19.98
C THR A 103 -15.60 3.93 20.16
N GLN A 104 -16.44 4.77 19.55
CA GLN A 104 -16.57 6.17 19.99
C GLN A 104 -17.20 6.19 21.38
#